data_AF-A0A3B9YRF2-F1
#
_entry.id   AF-A0A3B9YRF2-F1
#
_cell.length_a   1.000
_cell.length_b   1.000
_cell.length_c   1.000
_cell.angle_alpha   90.00
_cell.angle_beta   90.00
_cell.angle_gamma   90.00
#
_symmetry.space_group_name_H-M   'P 1'
#
loop_
_entity.id
_entity.type
_entity.pdbx_description
1 polymer ?
#
loop_
_entity_poly.entity_id
_entity_poly.type
_entity_poly.pdbx_seq_one_letter_code
_entity_poly.pdbx_strand_id
1 'polypeptide(L)'
;MQRSLIIAGVVLGVAGASYLGYRAVTGSGTKTPDSQQTQAGGGARVDGPSTVAGEAPSPYFAFRRVEVETSGEQAEGCIVFTRRLDASGKTRYEDYVKIDPETSFSVRVSEHRLCLQGLAFGQTYSVELK
;
A
#
# COMPACT_ATOMS: atom_id res chain seq x y z
N MET A 1 11.39 -42.04 7.88
CA MET A 1 12.72 -41.93 7.22
C MET A 1 12.95 -40.46 6.90
N GLN A 2 14.19 -39.94 7.12
CA GLN A 2 14.78 -38.72 6.50
C GLN A 2 13.83 -37.50 6.32
N ARG A 3 13.72 -36.52 7.22
CA ARG A 3 14.75 -35.59 7.78
C ARG A 3 15.66 -34.94 6.71
N SER A 4 15.38 -33.67 6.42
CA SER A 4 16.31 -32.72 5.78
C SER A 4 16.22 -31.36 6.49
N LEU A 5 17.37 -30.78 6.86
CA LEU A 5 17.53 -29.51 7.59
C LEU A 5 18.65 -28.69 6.92
N ILE A 6 18.37 -27.43 6.52
CA ILE A 6 19.31 -26.32 6.25
C ILE A 6 18.53 -25.02 6.57
N ILE A 7 18.88 -24.03 7.41
CA ILE A 7 20.06 -23.61 8.21
C ILE A 7 20.91 -22.47 7.57
N ALA A 8 21.14 -21.42 8.38
CA ALA A 8 22.01 -20.24 8.21
C ALA A 8 21.52 -19.08 7.30
N GLY A 9 21.69 -17.80 7.68
CA GLY A 9 22.17 -17.32 8.99
C GLY A 9 22.32 -15.80 9.17
N VAL A 10 22.33 -15.40 10.44
CA VAL A 10 23.07 -14.29 11.10
C VAL A 10 23.22 -12.94 10.37
N VAL A 11 22.69 -11.88 10.99
CA VAL A 11 23.26 -10.52 10.92
C VAL A 11 23.50 -10.01 12.35
N LEU A 12 24.77 -9.72 12.67
CA LEU A 12 25.22 -9.03 13.89
C LEU A 12 24.88 -7.53 13.75
N GLY A 13 24.55 -6.75 14.77
CA GLY A 13 25.14 -6.74 16.11
C GLY A 13 26.16 -5.60 16.19
N VAL A 14 25.70 -4.35 16.37
CA VAL A 14 26.57 -3.16 16.45
C VAL A 14 26.25 -2.34 17.69
N ALA A 15 27.14 -2.38 18.67
CA ALA A 15 27.21 -1.46 19.79
C ALA A 15 28.69 -1.26 20.14
N GLY A 16 29.20 -0.02 20.13
CA GLY A 16 30.60 0.22 20.48
C GLY A 16 31.14 1.61 20.17
N ALA A 17 31.30 2.40 21.24
CA ALA A 17 32.34 3.42 21.46
C ALA A 17 32.67 4.47 20.38
N SER A 18 32.44 5.74 20.73
CA SER A 18 33.15 6.90 20.14
C SER A 18 33.38 7.96 21.24
N TYR A 19 34.23 7.62 22.20
CA TYR A 19 34.63 8.53 23.29
C TYR A 19 36.05 9.04 23.01
N LEU A 20 36.25 10.36 23.16
CA LEU A 20 37.54 11.07 23.21
C LEU A 20 38.42 11.08 21.95
N GLY A 21 38.17 12.08 21.09
CA GLY A 21 39.06 12.56 20.01
C GLY A 21 39.33 14.06 20.17
N TYR A 22 39.93 14.39 21.29
CA TYR A 22 40.26 15.71 21.82
C TYR A 22 41.33 16.43 20.95
N ARG A 23 41.07 17.71 20.61
CA ARG A 23 42.03 18.74 20.10
C ARG A 23 42.56 18.56 18.66
N ALA A 24 42.91 19.58 17.89
CA ALA A 24 42.78 21.05 17.81
C ALA A 24 43.77 21.46 16.66
N VAL A 25 44.00 22.76 16.41
CA VAL A 25 44.88 23.32 15.33
C VAL A 25 44.16 23.43 13.98
N THR A 26 43.35 24.47 13.76
CA THR A 26 43.71 25.82 13.24
C THR A 26 44.28 25.83 11.82
N GLY A 27 43.44 26.19 10.84
CA GLY A 27 43.81 26.59 9.48
C GLY A 27 42.83 27.65 8.98
N SER A 28 43.33 28.77 8.44
CA SER A 28 42.57 30.00 8.22
C SER A 28 42.40 30.38 6.73
N GLY A 29 41.31 31.08 6.42
CA GLY A 29 40.99 31.59 5.07
C GLY A 29 40.22 30.58 4.21
N THR A 30 39.29 31.00 3.34
CA THR A 30 39.09 32.32 2.71
C THR A 30 37.60 32.69 2.58
N LYS A 31 37.32 33.93 2.16
CA LYS A 31 35.96 34.48 2.00
C LYS A 31 35.19 33.77 0.88
N THR A 32 33.93 33.45 1.15
CA THR A 32 32.87 33.29 0.14
C THR A 32 31.67 34.11 0.63
N PRO A 33 31.01 34.93 -0.21
CA PRO A 33 29.92 35.80 0.23
C PRO A 33 28.69 35.00 0.66
N ASP A 34 27.96 35.59 1.59
CA ASP A 34 26.73 35.08 2.16
C ASP A 34 25.65 34.86 1.07
N SER A 35 25.29 33.59 0.86
CA SER A 35 24.02 33.21 0.25
C SER A 35 23.08 32.77 1.38
N GLN A 36 22.50 33.75 2.08
CA GLN A 36 21.41 33.54 3.02
C GLN A 36 20.24 32.79 2.36
N GLN A 37 20.11 31.49 2.65
CA GLN A 37 18.82 30.82 2.57
C GLN A 37 18.66 29.80 3.71
N THR A 38 18.64 30.32 4.94
CA THR A 38 18.19 29.58 6.12
C THR A 38 16.73 29.88 6.42
N GLN A 39 15.83 29.05 5.90
CA GLN A 39 14.51 28.74 6.49
C GLN A 39 14.31 27.23 6.26
N ALA A 40 14.53 26.32 7.21
CA ALA A 40 13.98 26.21 8.56
C ALA A 40 12.45 26.06 8.57
N GLY A 41 11.98 24.83 8.84
CA GLY A 41 10.60 24.52 9.21
C GLY A 41 9.71 24.06 8.06
N GLY A 42 9.46 22.75 7.97
CA GLY A 42 8.57 22.18 6.96
C GLY A 42 8.57 20.66 6.95
N GLY A 43 8.24 20.03 8.08
CA GLY A 43 8.01 18.58 8.10
C GLY A 43 6.87 18.24 7.14
N ALA A 44 7.16 17.44 6.11
CA ALA A 44 6.16 16.97 5.17
C ALA A 44 5.18 16.03 5.89
N ARG A 45 4.09 16.59 6.42
CA ARG A 45 2.93 15.81 6.86
C ARG A 45 2.27 15.22 5.63
N VAL A 46 2.61 13.99 5.32
CA VAL A 46 1.89 13.16 4.34
C VAL A 46 0.64 12.57 5.01
N ASP A 47 -0.15 13.45 5.63
CA ASP A 47 -1.37 13.15 6.39
C ASP A 47 -2.47 14.14 5.99
N GLY A 48 -2.72 14.21 4.68
CA GLY A 48 -3.97 14.75 4.15
C GLY A 48 -4.83 13.57 3.71
N PRO A 49 -6.10 13.43 4.14
CA PRO A 49 -7.00 12.49 3.49
C PRO A 49 -7.09 12.90 2.02
N SER A 50 -6.68 12.00 1.11
CA SER A 50 -6.89 12.15 -0.33
C SER A 50 -8.38 12.16 -0.61
N THR A 51 -8.99 13.32 -0.39
CA THR A 51 -10.37 13.62 -0.68
C THR A 51 -10.45 13.73 -2.19
N VAL A 52 -10.60 12.57 -2.85
CA VAL A 52 -10.85 12.51 -4.28
C VAL A 52 -12.15 13.26 -4.49
N ALA A 53 -12.04 14.48 -5.02
CA ALA A 53 -13.19 15.29 -5.38
C ALA A 53 -14.13 14.44 -6.24
N GLY A 54 -15.45 14.59 -6.04
CA GLY A 54 -16.45 13.76 -6.70
C GLY A 54 -16.40 13.92 -8.22
N GLU A 55 -15.61 13.06 -8.86
CA GLU A 55 -15.48 12.98 -10.31
C GLU A 55 -16.87 12.83 -10.95
N ALA A 56 -17.13 13.58 -12.01
CA ALA A 56 -18.44 13.61 -12.64
C ALA A 56 -18.88 12.19 -13.10
N PRO A 57 -20.18 11.85 -13.01
CA PRO A 57 -20.65 10.51 -13.32
C PRO A 57 -20.36 10.14 -14.78
N SER A 58 -19.50 9.14 -14.99
CA SER A 58 -19.15 8.67 -16.33
C SER A 58 -20.38 8.04 -17.03
N PRO A 59 -20.58 8.32 -18.33
CA PRO A 59 -21.67 7.73 -19.10
C PRO A 59 -21.48 6.23 -19.39
N TYR A 60 -20.23 5.73 -19.32
CA TYR A 60 -19.87 4.34 -19.64
C TYR A 60 -19.63 3.49 -18.38
N PHE A 61 -19.78 2.17 -18.52
CA PHE A 61 -19.38 1.19 -17.50
C PHE A 61 -17.87 0.95 -17.58
N ALA A 62 -17.14 1.25 -16.51
CA ALA A 62 -15.70 1.00 -16.42
C ALA A 62 -15.25 0.78 -14.98
N PHE A 63 -14.11 0.10 -14.83
CA PHE A 63 -13.31 0.11 -13.61
C PHE A 63 -12.89 1.55 -13.26
N ARG A 64 -12.94 1.89 -11.97
CA ARG A 64 -12.51 3.20 -11.44
C ARG A 64 -11.27 3.10 -10.57
N ARG A 65 -11.27 2.19 -9.59
CA ARG A 65 -10.17 1.93 -8.65
C ARG A 65 -10.45 0.69 -7.79
N VAL A 66 -9.44 0.20 -7.08
CA VAL A 66 -9.60 -0.76 -5.98
C VAL A 66 -9.59 0.01 -4.65
N GLU A 67 -10.43 -0.42 -3.70
CA GLU A 67 -10.34 -0.11 -2.28
C GLU A 67 -9.97 -1.38 -1.52
N VAL A 68 -9.19 -1.27 -0.45
CA VAL A 68 -8.92 -2.38 0.47
C VAL A 68 -9.62 -2.04 1.79
N GLU A 69 -10.45 -2.97 2.26
CA GLU A 69 -11.12 -2.88 3.56
C GLU A 69 -10.47 -3.87 4.53
N THR A 70 -10.18 -3.40 5.74
CA THR A 70 -9.42 -4.13 6.78
C THR A 70 -10.09 -4.10 8.15
N SER A 71 -11.29 -3.51 8.26
CA SER A 71 -12.08 -3.48 9.51
C SER A 71 -12.75 -4.82 9.88
N GLY A 72 -12.76 -5.79 8.98
CA GLY A 72 -13.35 -7.13 9.20
C GLY A 72 -12.36 -8.15 9.77
N GLU A 73 -12.87 -9.36 10.05
CA GLU A 73 -12.05 -10.52 10.48
C GLU A 73 -11.06 -11.00 9.41
N GLN A 74 -11.32 -10.67 8.15
CA GLN A 74 -10.50 -10.93 6.97
C GLN A 74 -10.41 -9.66 6.13
N ALA A 75 -9.40 -9.56 5.27
CA ALA A 75 -9.30 -8.45 4.33
C ALA A 75 -10.35 -8.59 3.21
N GLU A 76 -10.86 -7.47 2.72
CA GLU A 76 -11.68 -7.43 1.49
C GLU A 76 -11.04 -6.52 0.43
N GLY A 77 -11.06 -6.98 -0.82
CA GLY A 77 -10.66 -6.18 -1.98
C GLY A 77 -11.91 -5.71 -2.73
N CYS A 78 -12.27 -4.43 -2.61
CA CYS A 78 -13.45 -3.85 -3.27
C CYS A 78 -13.07 -3.16 -4.59
N ILE A 79 -13.43 -3.80 -5.70
CA ILE A 79 -13.30 -3.26 -7.05
C ILE A 79 -14.44 -2.27 -7.27
N VAL A 80 -14.12 -1.01 -7.57
CA VAL A 80 -15.09 0.07 -7.67
C VAL A 80 -15.29 0.48 -9.13
N PHE A 81 -16.54 0.57 -9.56
CA PHE A 81 -16.96 0.87 -10.93
C PHE A 81 -17.63 2.25 -11.04
N THR A 82 -17.71 2.77 -12.27
CA THR A 82 -18.40 4.04 -12.59
C THR A 82 -19.92 3.97 -12.40
N ARG A 83 -20.52 2.80 -12.60
CA ARG A 83 -21.98 2.56 -12.54
C ARG A 83 -22.33 1.65 -11.38
N ARG A 84 -23.63 1.54 -11.07
CA ARG A 84 -24.13 0.53 -10.13
C ARG A 84 -24.10 -0.86 -10.76
N LEU A 85 -23.81 -1.86 -9.94
CA LEU A 85 -23.82 -3.28 -10.25
C LEU A 85 -25.19 -3.90 -9.95
N ASP A 86 -25.45 -5.07 -10.51
CA ASP A 86 -26.68 -5.83 -10.30
C ASP A 86 -26.65 -6.60 -8.97
N ALA A 87 -27.28 -6.04 -7.94
CA ALA A 87 -27.44 -6.71 -6.65
C ALA A 87 -28.58 -7.76 -6.63
N SER A 88 -29.28 -8.03 -7.75
CA SER A 88 -30.40 -8.98 -7.78
C SER A 88 -30.00 -10.46 -7.85
N GLY A 89 -28.70 -10.75 -7.99
CA GLY A 89 -28.18 -12.13 -8.09
C GLY A 89 -28.38 -12.78 -9.46
N LYS A 90 -28.93 -12.07 -10.46
CA LYS A 90 -29.01 -12.56 -11.84
C LYS A 90 -27.63 -12.60 -12.51
N THR A 91 -26.75 -11.69 -12.12
CA THR A 91 -25.37 -11.60 -12.60
C THR A 91 -24.44 -12.33 -11.63
N ARG A 92 -23.82 -13.43 -12.07
CA ARG A 92 -22.80 -14.20 -11.32
C ARG A 92 -21.42 -13.57 -11.51
N TYR A 93 -21.12 -12.56 -10.70
CA TYR A 93 -19.89 -11.79 -10.82
C TYR A 93 -18.60 -12.59 -10.57
N GLU A 94 -18.69 -13.70 -9.84
CA GLU A 94 -17.57 -14.62 -9.59
C GLU A 94 -16.99 -15.22 -10.89
N ASP A 95 -17.79 -15.40 -11.95
CA ASP A 95 -17.33 -15.96 -13.21
C ASP A 95 -16.42 -14.97 -14.00
N TYR A 96 -16.61 -13.66 -13.76
CA TYR A 96 -15.89 -12.55 -14.42
C TYR A 96 -14.60 -12.14 -13.70
N VAL A 97 -14.37 -12.65 -12.50
CA VAL A 97 -13.17 -12.38 -11.70
C VAL A 97 -12.22 -13.55 -11.80
N LYS A 98 -10.92 -13.26 -11.96
CA LYS A 98 -9.85 -14.23 -11.74
C LYS A 98 -8.89 -13.65 -10.72
N ILE A 99 -8.47 -14.47 -9.75
CA ILE A 99 -7.55 -14.09 -8.69
C ILE A 99 -6.32 -15.01 -8.73
N ASP A 100 -5.15 -14.43 -8.50
CA ASP A 100 -3.88 -15.13 -8.34
C ASP A 100 -3.19 -14.66 -7.04
N PRO A 101 -2.72 -15.55 -6.14
CA PRO A 101 -2.85 -17.00 -6.21
C PRO A 101 -4.32 -17.48 -6.16
N GLU A 102 -4.59 -18.64 -6.76
CA GLU A 102 -5.91 -19.27 -6.68
C GLU A 102 -6.30 -19.52 -5.20
N THR A 103 -7.40 -18.91 -4.77
CA THR A 103 -7.93 -19.01 -3.41
C THR A 103 -9.44 -19.09 -3.45
N SER A 104 -10.06 -19.70 -2.44
CA SER A 104 -11.50 -19.55 -2.21
C SER A 104 -11.79 -18.11 -1.77
N PHE A 105 -12.66 -17.41 -2.51
CA PHE A 105 -13.18 -16.10 -2.15
C PHE A 105 -14.71 -16.08 -2.29
N SER A 106 -15.36 -15.12 -1.62
CA SER A 106 -16.79 -14.82 -1.83
C SER A 106 -16.95 -13.44 -2.42
N VAL A 107 -18.04 -13.21 -3.15
CA VAL A 107 -18.29 -11.95 -3.86
C VAL A 107 -19.51 -11.24 -3.27
N ARG A 108 -19.35 -9.97 -2.90
CA ARG A 108 -20.42 -9.12 -2.38
C ARG A 108 -20.58 -7.87 -3.23
N VAL A 109 -21.79 -7.62 -3.72
CA VAL A 109 -22.15 -6.40 -4.45
C VAL A 109 -22.68 -5.35 -3.47
N SER A 110 -22.17 -4.12 -3.55
CA SER A 110 -22.69 -2.96 -2.82
C SER A 110 -22.63 -1.71 -3.69
N GLU A 111 -23.79 -1.28 -4.20
CA GLU A 111 -23.95 -0.20 -5.18
C GLU A 111 -22.97 -0.28 -6.38
N HIS A 112 -21.84 0.43 -6.29
CA HIS A 112 -20.80 0.59 -7.31
C HIS A 112 -19.59 -0.33 -7.06
N ARG A 113 -19.65 -1.19 -6.05
CA ARG A 113 -18.52 -1.96 -5.50
C ARG A 113 -18.76 -3.45 -5.63
N LEU A 114 -17.74 -4.15 -6.12
CA LEU A 114 -17.64 -5.60 -6.11
C LEU A 114 -16.53 -6.00 -5.11
N CYS A 115 -16.92 -6.44 -3.92
CA CYS A 115 -15.99 -6.78 -2.85
C CYS A 115 -15.70 -8.28 -2.83
N LEU A 116 -14.41 -8.61 -2.96
CA LEU A 116 -13.86 -9.95 -2.83
C LEU A 116 -13.54 -10.18 -1.35
N GLN A 117 -14.25 -11.11 -0.72
CA GLN A 117 -14.16 -11.44 0.70
C GLN A 117 -13.36 -12.72 0.91
N GLY A 118 -12.77 -12.88 2.09
CA GLY A 118 -11.98 -14.05 2.46
C GLY A 118 -10.48 -13.95 2.14
N LEU A 119 -9.98 -12.74 1.87
CA LEU A 119 -8.56 -12.52 1.54
C LEU A 119 -7.72 -12.52 2.82
N ALA A 120 -6.53 -13.13 2.74
CA ALA A 120 -5.59 -13.17 3.86
C ALA A 120 -4.86 -11.83 4.01
N PHE A 121 -4.69 -11.36 5.24
CA PHE A 121 -3.83 -10.21 5.54
C PHE A 121 -2.37 -10.50 5.21
N GLY A 122 -1.65 -9.50 4.70
CA GLY A 122 -0.23 -9.61 4.34
C GLY A 122 0.07 -10.41 3.06
N GLN A 123 -0.95 -10.94 2.39
CA GLN A 123 -0.83 -11.62 1.10
C GLN A 123 -1.11 -10.65 -0.05
N THR A 124 -0.23 -10.62 -1.06
CA THR A 124 -0.49 -9.93 -2.32
C THR A 124 -1.35 -10.81 -3.21
N TYR A 125 -2.38 -10.21 -3.82
CA TYR A 125 -3.25 -10.85 -4.81
C TYR A 125 -3.27 -10.01 -6.10
N SER A 126 -3.16 -10.67 -7.24
CA SER A 126 -3.47 -10.09 -8.56
C SER A 126 -4.91 -10.40 -8.92
N VAL A 127 -5.67 -9.41 -9.40
CA VAL A 127 -7.07 -9.56 -9.77
C VAL A 127 -7.28 -9.09 -11.22
N GLU A 128 -7.86 -9.96 -12.03
CA GLU A 128 -8.17 -9.76 -13.44
C GLU A 128 -9.69 -9.76 -13.65
N LEU A 129 -10.18 -8.82 -14.47
CA LEU A 129 -11.57 -8.72 -14.91
C LEU A 129 -11.67 -9.18 -16.37
N LYS A 130 -12.62 -10.05 -16.67
CA LYS A 130 -12.89 -10.60 -18.02
C LYS A 130 -14.02 -9.86 -18.75
#